data_AF-A0A9J6EY68-F1
#
_entry.id   AF-A0A9J6EY68-F1
#
_cell.length_a   1.000
_cell.length_b   1.000
_cell.length_c   1.000
_cell.angle_alpha   90.00
_cell.angle_beta   90.00
_cell.angle_gamma   90.00
#
_symmetry.space_group_name_H-M   'P 1'
#
loop_
_entity.id
_entity.type
_entity.pdbx_description
1 polymer ?
#
loop_
_entity_poly.entity_id
_entity_poly.type
_entity_poly.pdbx_seq_one_letter_code
_entity_poly.pdbx_strand_id
1 'polypeptide(L)'
;MAQERVSDPLFELAKVGVREGNSLARLPENVKRPTLSLSRQQDTLDDVTDSENLCDLVGTMVAYAAYSSLPENFKSETLAGLNASSEQLFFISHCLKWCAQLSKPPRRYAPFRSRCIVPLMNMPEFSSAFNCAPGSPMNPQNKCTFW
;
A
#
# COMPACT_ATOMS: atom_id res chain seq x y z
N MET A 1 0.72 37.16 17.53
CA MET A 1 1.29 35.82 17.77
C MET A 1 0.77 34.92 16.66
N ALA A 2 1.55 34.79 15.60
CA ALA A 2 1.16 34.06 14.39
C ALA A 2 1.74 32.65 14.47
N GLN A 3 0.87 31.65 14.36
CA GLN A 3 1.22 30.25 14.31
C GLN A 3 1.97 29.97 12.99
N GLU A 4 3.21 29.47 13.07
CA GLU A 4 3.97 28.98 11.93
C GLU A 4 3.24 27.78 11.31
N ARG A 5 2.91 27.89 10.01
CA ARG A 5 2.46 26.76 9.20
C ARG A 5 3.67 25.87 8.95
N VAL A 6 3.68 24.70 9.58
CA VAL A 6 4.56 23.60 9.19
C VAL A 6 4.21 23.21 7.75
N SER A 7 5.11 23.52 6.82
CA SER A 7 5.02 23.10 5.42
C SER A 7 5.27 21.60 5.33
N ASP A 8 4.19 20.82 5.22
CA ASP A 8 4.24 19.37 5.02
C ASP A 8 4.73 19.05 3.58
N PRO A 9 5.87 18.36 3.41
CA PRO A 9 6.40 17.97 2.10
C PRO A 9 5.45 17.08 1.28
N LEU A 10 4.50 16.40 1.92
CA LEU A 10 3.50 15.56 1.24
C LEU A 10 2.49 16.36 0.42
N PHE A 11 2.22 17.62 0.79
CA PHE A 11 1.20 18.44 0.11
C PHE A 11 1.70 19.08 -1.19
N GLU A 12 3.02 19.29 -1.33
CA GLU A 12 3.62 19.85 -2.55
C GLU A 12 3.85 18.79 -3.63
N LEU A 13 4.04 17.51 -3.27
CA LEU A 13 4.14 16.41 -4.25
C LEU A 13 2.82 16.14 -4.98
N ALA A 14 1.68 16.45 -4.35
CA ALA A 14 0.36 16.30 -4.97
C ALA A 14 0.04 17.38 -6.03
N LYS A 15 0.83 18.46 -6.13
CA LYS A 15 0.62 19.55 -7.10
C LYS A 15 1.41 19.39 -8.41
N VAL A 16 2.30 18.40 -8.51
CA VAL A 16 3.20 18.25 -9.68
C VAL A 16 2.61 17.36 -10.79
N GLY A 17 1.42 16.79 -10.60
CA GLY A 17 0.73 15.98 -11.61
C GLY A 17 -0.32 16.78 -12.38
N VAL A 18 0.07 17.41 -13.49
CA VAL A 18 -0.65 17.62 -14.78
C VAL A 18 -0.08 18.87 -15.46
N ARG A 19 0.84 18.67 -16.41
CA ARG A 19 0.97 19.53 -17.59
C ARG A 19 1.31 18.68 -18.81
N GLU A 20 0.47 18.81 -19.83
CA GLU A 20 0.63 18.22 -21.16
C GLU A 20 1.90 18.72 -21.87
N GLY A 21 2.45 17.88 -22.76
CA GLY A 21 3.23 18.34 -23.91
C GLY A 21 4.71 17.96 -23.95
N ASN A 22 5.01 16.89 -24.71
CA ASN A 22 6.21 16.67 -25.53
C ASN A 22 7.57 17.22 -25.05
N SER A 23 8.41 16.34 -24.51
CA SER A 23 9.78 16.03 -25.00
C SER A 23 10.52 15.27 -23.90
N LEU A 24 10.75 13.96 -24.10
CA LEU A 24 11.66 13.20 -23.25
C LEU A 24 13.08 13.72 -23.51
N ALA A 25 13.59 14.55 -22.62
CA ALA A 25 15.00 14.92 -22.64
C ALA A 25 15.85 13.64 -22.54
N ARG A 26 16.67 13.37 -23.56
CA ARG A 26 17.68 12.30 -23.50
C ARG A 26 18.61 12.59 -22.33
N LEU A 27 18.75 11.62 -21.43
CA LEU A 27 19.81 11.62 -20.43
C LEU A 27 21.18 11.63 -21.16
N PRO A 28 22.18 12.37 -20.65
CA PRO A 28 23.50 12.46 -21.27
C PRO A 28 24.18 11.09 -21.35
N GLU A 29 24.83 10.79 -22.47
CA GLU A 29 25.46 9.49 -22.82
C GLU A 29 26.53 8.99 -21.84
N ASN A 30 26.93 9.79 -20.85
CA ASN A 30 28.02 9.49 -19.92
C ASN A 30 27.58 9.06 -18.51
N VAL A 31 26.28 8.82 -18.27
CA VAL A 31 25.83 8.21 -17.01
C VAL A 31 26.05 6.69 -17.11
N LYS A 32 27.17 6.21 -16.54
CA LYS A 32 27.39 4.78 -16.33
C LYS A 32 26.28 4.24 -15.43
N ARG A 33 25.33 3.48 -16.01
CA ARG A 33 24.40 2.66 -15.24
C ARG A 33 25.22 1.67 -14.40
N PRO A 34 25.02 1.58 -13.07
CA PRO A 34 25.63 0.52 -12.29
C PRO A 34 25.19 -0.81 -12.88
N THR A 35 26.12 -1.56 -13.45
CA THR A 35 25.85 -2.91 -13.93
C THR A 35 25.96 -3.81 -12.71
N LEU A 36 24.85 -4.00 -11.99
CA LEU A 36 24.74 -5.07 -11.01
C LEU A 36 24.78 -6.38 -11.79
N SER A 37 25.93 -7.06 -11.76
CA SER A 37 26.09 -8.41 -12.32
C SER A 37 25.35 -9.40 -11.42
N LEU A 38 24.03 -9.45 -11.53
CA LEU A 38 23.23 -10.53 -10.97
C LEU A 38 23.30 -11.72 -11.92
N SER A 39 24.12 -12.70 -11.55
CA SER A 39 24.17 -14.01 -12.18
C SER A 39 22.80 -14.70 -12.08
N ARG A 40 22.09 -14.73 -13.20
CA ARG A 40 21.20 -15.81 -13.69
C ARG A 40 20.64 -16.78 -12.62
N GLN A 41 19.82 -16.27 -11.72
CA GLN A 41 18.68 -17.01 -11.16
C GLN A 41 17.45 -16.21 -11.57
N GLN A 42 16.88 -16.59 -12.70
CA GLN A 42 15.59 -16.10 -13.14
C GLN A 42 14.51 -16.79 -12.30
N ASP A 43 14.47 -16.49 -11.00
CA ASP A 43 13.21 -16.57 -10.28
C ASP A 43 12.39 -15.41 -10.83
N THR A 44 11.33 -15.70 -11.57
CA THR A 44 10.48 -14.69 -12.20
C THR A 44 9.72 -13.92 -11.14
N LEU A 45 10.41 -12.96 -10.50
CA LEU A 45 9.81 -11.80 -9.90
C LEU A 45 9.19 -11.02 -11.06
N ASP A 46 7.89 -11.19 -11.27
CA ASP A 46 7.17 -10.34 -12.22
C ASP A 46 7.17 -8.93 -11.61
N ASP A 47 8.07 -8.07 -12.08
CA ASP A 47 8.27 -6.66 -11.69
C ASP A 47 6.95 -5.90 -11.50
N VAL A 48 5.95 -6.22 -12.32
CA VAL A 48 4.60 -5.64 -12.25
C VAL A 48 3.77 -6.20 -11.09
N THR A 49 3.88 -7.49 -10.77
CA THR A 49 3.12 -8.08 -9.65
C THR A 49 3.65 -7.64 -8.29
N ASP A 50 4.97 -7.54 -8.15
CA ASP A 50 5.62 -7.12 -6.91
C ASP A 50 5.40 -5.63 -6.67
N SER A 51 5.50 -4.80 -7.72
CA SER A 51 5.23 -3.37 -7.62
C SER A 51 3.77 -3.07 -7.28
N GLU A 52 2.79 -3.84 -7.74
CA GLU A 52 1.39 -3.62 -7.37
C GLU A 52 1.10 -4.01 -5.91
N ASN A 53 1.62 -5.14 -5.43
CA ASN A 53 1.49 -5.52 -4.02
C ASN A 53 2.18 -4.49 -3.11
N LEU A 54 3.31 -3.95 -3.54
CA LEU A 54 4.00 -2.87 -2.87
C LEU A 54 3.15 -1.59 -2.84
N CYS A 55 2.61 -1.16 -3.98
CA CYS A 55 1.73 0.00 -4.06
C CYS A 55 0.48 -0.16 -3.17
N ASP A 56 -0.11 -1.35 -3.13
CA ASP A 56 -1.24 -1.63 -2.25
C ASP A 56 -0.87 -1.57 -0.77
N LEU A 57 0.30 -2.08 -0.38
CA LEU A 57 0.81 -1.99 0.98
C LEU A 57 1.06 -0.53 1.38
N VAL A 58 1.83 0.20 0.58
CA VAL A 58 2.15 1.61 0.84
C VAL A 58 0.88 2.46 0.90
N GLY A 59 -0.02 2.30 -0.07
CA GLY A 59 -1.28 3.04 -0.09
C GLY A 59 -2.14 2.75 1.13
N THR A 60 -2.14 1.50 1.62
CA THR A 60 -2.89 1.11 2.82
C THR A 60 -2.26 1.65 4.10
N MET A 61 -0.93 1.63 4.20
CA MET A 61 -0.20 2.23 5.32
C MET A 61 -0.50 3.74 5.43
N VAL A 62 -0.42 4.47 4.33
CA VAL A 62 -0.73 5.92 4.31
C VAL A 62 -2.21 6.17 4.65
N ALA A 63 -3.12 5.40 4.08
CA ALA A 63 -4.55 5.52 4.39
C ALA A 63 -4.85 5.19 5.87
N TYR A 64 -4.15 4.20 6.44
CA TYR A 64 -4.29 3.82 7.84
C TYR A 64 -3.73 4.89 8.78
N ALA A 65 -2.60 5.51 8.43
CA ALA A 65 -2.06 6.65 9.17
C ALA A 65 -3.05 7.83 9.17
N ALA A 66 -3.66 8.13 8.02
CA ALA A 66 -4.71 9.14 7.92
C ALA A 66 -5.94 8.78 8.78
N TYR A 67 -6.42 7.55 8.69
CA TYR A 67 -7.52 7.03 9.53
C TYR A 67 -7.20 7.16 11.03
N SER A 68 -6.00 6.77 11.44
CA SER A 68 -5.56 6.81 12.85
C SER A 68 -5.50 8.23 13.40
N SER A 69 -5.22 9.22 12.54
CA SER A 69 -5.19 10.64 12.88
C SER A 69 -6.58 11.28 13.02
N LEU A 70 -7.65 10.57 12.63
CA LEU A 70 -9.01 11.08 12.77
C LEU A 70 -9.40 11.20 14.26
N PRO A 71 -10.29 12.16 14.58
CA PRO A 71 -10.87 12.27 15.92
C PRO A 71 -11.60 10.98 16.36
N GLU A 72 -11.58 10.68 17.65
CA GLU A 72 -12.12 9.43 18.21
C GLU A 72 -13.61 9.20 17.89
N ASN A 73 -14.41 10.26 17.74
CA ASN A 73 -15.82 10.10 17.37
C ASN A 73 -15.97 9.38 16.01
N PHE A 74 -15.08 9.62 15.04
CA PHE A 74 -15.08 8.92 13.75
C PHE A 74 -14.56 7.49 13.87
N LYS A 75 -13.59 7.25 14.76
CA LYS A 75 -13.05 5.90 15.02
C LYS A 75 -13.94 5.04 15.93
N SER A 76 -15.01 5.62 16.47
CA SER A 76 -16.03 4.89 17.24
C SER A 76 -17.20 4.40 16.39
N GLU A 77 -17.28 4.81 15.12
CA GLU A 77 -18.37 4.40 14.23
C GLU A 77 -18.29 2.91 13.89
N THR A 78 -19.44 2.23 14.00
CA THR A 78 -19.59 0.81 13.68
C THR A 78 -20.67 0.62 12.63
N LEU A 79 -20.57 -0.43 11.82
CA LEU A 79 -21.59 -0.76 10.83
C LEU A 79 -22.67 -1.65 11.44
N ALA A 80 -23.93 -1.17 11.42
CA ALA A 80 -25.06 -1.94 11.91
C ALA A 80 -25.17 -3.29 11.17
N GLY A 81 -25.33 -4.39 11.92
CA GLY A 81 -25.41 -5.74 11.37
C GLY A 81 -24.06 -6.42 11.13
N LEU A 82 -22.94 -5.74 11.39
CA LEU A 82 -21.59 -6.33 11.34
C LEU A 82 -20.87 -6.10 12.66
N ASN A 83 -20.54 -7.17 13.38
CA ASN A 83 -19.81 -7.09 14.64
C ASN A 83 -18.31 -6.91 14.38
N ALA A 84 -17.92 -5.70 13.96
CA ALA A 84 -16.55 -5.29 13.72
C ALA A 84 -16.32 -3.87 14.23
N SER A 85 -15.15 -3.63 14.84
CA SER A 85 -14.74 -2.27 15.23
C SER A 85 -14.49 -1.40 14.01
N SER A 86 -14.47 -0.07 14.18
CA SER A 86 -14.09 0.87 13.10
C SER A 86 -12.74 0.50 12.47
N GLU A 87 -11.77 0.10 13.29
CA GLU A 87 -10.43 -0.30 12.83
C GLU A 87 -10.49 -1.60 12.01
N GLN A 88 -11.27 -2.60 12.44
CA GLN A 88 -11.49 -3.81 11.66
C GLN A 88 -12.23 -3.50 10.35
N LEU A 89 -13.19 -2.58 10.37
CA LEU A 89 -13.93 -2.12 9.19
C LEU A 89 -13.01 -1.44 8.17
N PHE A 90 -12.01 -0.67 8.61
CA PHE A 90 -11.00 -0.10 7.72
C PHE A 90 -10.34 -1.20 6.88
N PHE A 91 -9.83 -2.26 7.52
CA PHE A 91 -9.16 -3.36 6.82
C PHE A 91 -10.13 -4.22 5.98
N ILE A 92 -11.36 -4.44 6.46
CA ILE A 92 -12.40 -5.11 5.67
C ILE A 92 -12.68 -4.30 4.39
N SER A 93 -12.78 -2.98 4.49
CA SER A 93 -13.03 -2.10 3.35
C SER A 93 -11.91 -2.15 2.30
N HIS A 94 -10.65 -2.23 2.75
CA HIS A 94 -9.49 -2.42 1.88
C HIS A 94 -9.64 -3.67 1.01
N CYS A 95 -10.08 -4.79 1.60
CA CYS A 95 -10.27 -6.04 0.87
C CYS A 95 -11.55 -6.07 0.04
N LEU A 96 -12.60 -5.38 0.47
CA LEU A 96 -13.91 -5.40 -0.21
C LEU A 96 -13.82 -4.90 -1.66
N LYS A 97 -12.95 -3.92 -1.95
CA LYS A 97 -12.73 -3.39 -3.30
C LYS A 97 -12.24 -4.45 -4.29
N TRP A 98 -11.59 -5.51 -3.79
CA TRP A 98 -11.07 -6.62 -4.57
C TRP A 98 -12.11 -7.74 -4.78
N CYS A 99 -13.15 -7.81 -3.94
CA CYS A 99 -14.23 -8.78 -4.05
C CYS A 99 -15.22 -8.46 -5.18
N ALA A 100 -15.37 -7.18 -5.54
CA ALA A 100 -16.32 -6.73 -6.55
C ALA A 100 -15.86 -7.01 -8.00
N GLN A 101 -14.66 -7.56 -8.20
CA GLN A 101 -14.11 -7.79 -9.54
C GLN A 101 -14.56 -9.16 -10.07
N LEU A 102 -15.51 -9.15 -11.01
CA LEU A 102 -16.07 -10.35 -11.64
C LEU A 102 -15.11 -11.03 -12.63
N SER A 103 -14.15 -10.28 -13.17
CA SER A 103 -13.16 -10.76 -14.14
C SER A 103 -11.83 -11.06 -13.45
N LYS A 104 -11.02 -11.95 -14.05
CA LYS A 104 -9.64 -12.16 -13.58
C LYS A 104 -8.79 -10.93 -13.95
N PRO A 105 -7.82 -10.52 -13.12
CA PRO A 105 -6.89 -9.48 -13.53
C PRO A 105 -6.09 -9.95 -14.76
N PRO A 106 -5.63 -9.03 -15.62
CA PRO A 106 -4.68 -9.36 -16.68
C PRO A 106 -3.48 -10.14 -16.11
N ARG A 107 -2.93 -11.10 -16.87
CA ARG A 107 -1.87 -12.02 -16.40
C ARG A 107 -0.64 -11.32 -15.78
N ARG A 108 -0.37 -10.07 -16.17
CA ARG A 108 0.75 -9.26 -15.66
C ARG A 108 0.54 -8.71 -14.25
N TYR A 109 -0.68 -8.74 -13.72
CA TYR A 109 -1.02 -8.16 -12.42
C TYR A 109 -1.23 -9.25 -11.38
N ALA A 110 -0.95 -8.91 -10.12
CA ALA A 110 -1.18 -9.82 -9.00
C ALA A 110 -2.67 -10.23 -8.92
N PRO A 111 -2.98 -11.49 -8.56
CA PRO A 111 -4.34 -11.92 -8.29
C PRO A 111 -5.02 -11.00 -7.26
N PHE A 112 -6.29 -10.67 -7.44
CA PHE A 112 -7.01 -9.78 -6.52
C PHE A 112 -7.01 -10.26 -5.07
N ARG A 113 -7.04 -11.57 -4.86
CA ARG A 113 -6.89 -12.16 -3.52
C ARG A 113 -5.54 -11.79 -2.89
N SER A 114 -4.45 -11.84 -3.66
CA SER A 114 -3.12 -11.48 -3.18
C SER A 114 -3.03 -9.98 -2.87
N ARG A 115 -3.67 -9.14 -3.69
CA ARG A 115 -3.75 -7.68 -3.47
C ARG A 115 -4.52 -7.26 -2.22
N CYS A 116 -5.38 -8.14 -1.69
CA CYS A 116 -5.98 -7.99 -0.36
C CYS A 116 -5.07 -8.54 0.75
N ILE A 117 -4.59 -9.79 0.58
CA ILE A 117 -3.95 -10.53 1.67
C ILE A 117 -2.51 -10.09 1.93
N VAL A 118 -1.69 -9.95 0.88
CA VAL A 118 -0.25 -9.69 1.00
C VAL A 118 0.04 -8.35 1.67
N PRO A 119 -0.66 -7.24 1.35
CA PRO A 119 -0.52 -6.00 2.10
C PRO A 119 -0.82 -6.16 3.59
N LEU A 120 -1.96 -6.77 3.94
CA LEU A 120 -2.42 -6.87 5.33
C LEU A 120 -1.52 -7.79 6.18
N MET A 121 -0.95 -8.84 5.60
CA MET A 121 0.04 -9.70 6.28
C MET A 121 1.26 -8.92 6.78
N ASN A 122 1.63 -7.84 6.07
CA ASN A 122 2.78 -7.02 6.37
C ASN A 122 2.47 -5.85 7.32
N MET A 123 1.21 -5.66 7.72
CA MET A 123 0.80 -4.60 8.65
C MET A 123 0.64 -5.15 10.07
N PRO A 124 1.45 -4.71 11.06
CA PRO A 124 1.27 -5.12 12.45
C PRO A 124 -0.08 -4.65 13.02
N GLU A 125 -0.59 -3.51 12.58
CA GLU A 125 -1.87 -2.93 13.00
C GLU A 125 -3.03 -3.83 12.62
N PHE A 126 -2.99 -4.41 11.42
CA PHE A 126 -3.96 -5.43 11.01
C PHE A 126 -3.94 -6.63 11.96
N SER A 127 -2.74 -7.16 12.24
CA SER A 127 -2.62 -8.33 13.11
C SER A 127 -3.08 -8.06 14.54
N SER A 128 -2.93 -6.82 15.02
CA SER A 128 -3.44 -6.37 16.32
C SER A 128 -4.97 -6.27 16.29
N ALA A 129 -5.54 -5.57 15.31
CA ALA A 129 -6.99 -5.36 15.18
C ALA A 129 -7.78 -6.68 15.10
N PHE A 130 -7.19 -7.74 14.52
CA PHE A 130 -7.81 -9.07 14.41
C PHE A 130 -7.24 -10.09 15.40
N ASN A 131 -6.36 -9.69 16.33
CA ASN A 131 -5.72 -10.59 17.30
C ASN A 131 -5.08 -11.84 16.65
N CYS A 132 -4.40 -11.66 15.52
CA CYS A 132 -3.76 -12.75 14.79
C CYS A 132 -2.54 -13.29 15.55
N ALA A 133 -2.53 -14.59 15.83
CA ALA A 133 -1.41 -15.24 16.51
C ALA A 133 -0.09 -15.12 15.72
N PRO A 134 1.06 -14.90 16.38
CA PRO A 134 2.37 -14.86 15.71
C PRO A 134 2.66 -16.13 14.92
N GLY A 135 3.14 -15.99 13.69
CA GLY A 135 3.41 -17.11 12.78
C GLY A 135 2.16 -17.66 12.07
N SER A 136 0.96 -17.13 12.34
CA SER A 136 -0.23 -17.47 11.56
C SER A 136 -0.12 -16.95 10.12
N PRO A 137 -0.92 -17.48 9.17
CA PRO A 137 -0.87 -17.03 7.77
C PRO A 137 -1.06 -15.53 7.58
N MET A 138 -1.83 -14.87 8.47
CA MET A 138 -2.06 -13.42 8.42
C MET A 138 -1.14 -12.61 9.33
N ASN A 139 -0.23 -13.25 10.07
CA ASN A 139 0.76 -12.60 10.91
C ASN A 139 2.11 -13.36 10.84
N PRO A 140 2.77 -13.38 9.67
CA PRO A 140 4.06 -14.04 9.49
C PRO A 140 5.14 -13.36 10.35
N GLN A 141 6.16 -14.15 10.74
CA GLN A 141 7.30 -13.64 11.52
C GLN A 141 8.13 -12.62 10.73
N ASN A 142 8.37 -12.89 9.46
CA ASN A 142 9.08 -11.99 8.57
C ASN A 142 8.06 -11.15 7.81
N LYS A 143 8.07 -9.84 8.07
CA LYS A 143 7.24 -8.86 7.37
C LYS A 143 8.13 -7.96 6.51
N CYS A 144 7.65 -7.63 5.32
CA CYS A 144 8.21 -6.56 4.51
C CYS A 144 7.74 -5.23 5.08
N THR A 145 8.65 -4.46 5.65
CA THR A 145 8.37 -3.13 6.19
C THR A 145 9.01 -2.07 5.32
N PHE A 146 8.30 -0.96 5.15
CA PHE A 146 8.77 0.24 4.48
C PHE A 146 8.67 1.38 5.50
N TRP A 147 9.74 2.19 5.61
CA TRP A 147 9.99 3.25 6.62
C TRP A 147 9.90 2.84 8.09
#